data_AF-A0AAV3FSW1-F1
#
_entry.id   AF-A0AAV3FSW1-F1
#
_cell.length_a   1.000
_cell.length_b   1.000
_cell.length_c   1.000
_cell.angle_alpha   90.00
_cell.angle_beta   90.00
_cell.angle_gamma   90.00
#
_symmetry.space_group_name_H-M   'P 1'
#
loop_
_entity.id
_entity.type
_entity.pdbx_description
1 polymer ?
#
loop_
_entity_poly.entity_id
_entity_poly.type
_entity_poly.pdbx_seq_one_letter_code
_entity_poly.pdbx_strand_id
1 'polypeptide(L)'
;MWAEMTFVSDSYFEPLVALYKELDPQKRPVTLVNILMATPDRDEVMDLVDVICLNRYYAWYVDHGDLVRGEAGLRKELLEWQSKFPDKPILMTEYGADTLPGLHSMWDIPYTEEFQCGFYEMTHGVFDEIPNLVGEQVWNFADFETNLMIFRVQGNHKGLFSRNRQPKQVVREFKKRWTAIPNYNYKKK
;
A
#
# COMPACT_ATOMS: atom_id res chain seq x y z
N MET A 1 -24.51 22.96 20.54
CA MET A 1 -24.61 22.97 19.06
C MET A 1 -23.30 22.45 18.46
N TRP A 2 -22.87 21.24 18.84
CA TRP A 2 -21.61 20.60 18.40
C TRP A 2 -21.72 19.07 18.50
N ALA A 3 -22.78 18.46 17.96
CA ALA A 3 -23.03 17.03 18.10
C ALA A 3 -23.52 16.33 16.82
N GLU A 4 -23.32 16.89 15.62
CA GLU A 4 -23.90 16.34 14.38
C GLU A 4 -22.92 16.25 13.21
N MET A 5 -21.73 15.68 13.40
CA MET A 5 -20.84 15.45 12.25
C MET A 5 -19.96 14.20 12.32
N THR A 6 -20.37 13.18 13.08
CA THR A 6 -19.66 11.89 13.21
C THR A 6 -20.51 10.68 12.78
N PHE A 7 -21.59 10.89 12.00
CA PHE A 7 -22.53 9.82 11.63
C PHE A 7 -22.65 9.56 10.11
N VAL A 8 -21.79 10.17 9.28
CA VAL A 8 -22.03 10.23 7.81
C VAL A 8 -21.25 9.17 7.02
N SER A 9 -20.12 8.71 7.51
CA SER A 9 -19.24 7.73 6.85
C SER A 9 -19.83 6.32 6.88
N ASP A 10 -20.11 5.80 8.08
CA ASP A 10 -20.56 4.42 8.30
C ASP A 10 -21.94 4.18 7.68
N SER A 11 -22.85 5.13 7.87
CA SER A 11 -24.21 5.08 7.33
C SER A 11 -24.27 5.07 5.79
N TYR A 12 -23.23 5.57 5.13
CA TYR A 12 -23.11 5.49 3.67
C TYR A 12 -22.59 4.13 3.21
N PHE A 13 -21.53 3.60 3.85
CA PHE A 13 -20.88 2.37 3.39
C PHE A 13 -21.56 1.09 3.86
N GLU A 14 -22.21 1.09 5.03
CA GLU A 14 -22.92 -0.07 5.57
C GLU A 14 -23.92 -0.68 4.58
N PRO A 15 -24.88 0.07 3.99
CA PRO A 15 -25.81 -0.52 3.02
C PRO A 15 -25.11 -1.01 1.74
N LEU A 16 -23.96 -0.45 1.36
CA LEU A 16 -23.21 -0.86 0.18
C LEU A 16 -22.46 -2.18 0.40
N VAL A 17 -21.82 -2.33 1.57
CA VAL A 17 -21.20 -3.59 1.97
C VAL A 17 -22.25 -4.68 2.11
N ALA A 18 -23.38 -4.37 2.76
CA ALA A 18 -24.52 -5.27 2.87
C ALA A 18 -25.04 -5.72 1.50
N LEU A 19 -25.13 -4.80 0.52
CA LEU A 19 -25.57 -5.12 -0.83
C LEU A 19 -24.63 -6.09 -1.54
N TYR A 20 -23.31 -5.95 -1.41
CA TYR A 20 -22.36 -6.94 -1.93
C TYR A 20 -22.60 -8.32 -1.30
N LYS A 21 -22.80 -8.36 0.02
CA LYS A 21 -23.09 -9.60 0.74
C LYS A 21 -24.45 -10.17 0.38
N GLU A 22 -25.44 -9.36 0.05
CA GLU A 22 -26.76 -9.82 -0.41
C GLU A 22 -26.65 -10.47 -1.78
N LEU A 23 -26.07 -9.74 -2.75
CA LEU A 23 -26.08 -10.11 -4.17
C LEU A 23 -25.11 -11.24 -4.53
N ASP A 24 -23.98 -11.38 -3.81
CA ASP A 24 -23.00 -12.43 -4.12
C ASP A 24 -23.39 -13.78 -3.49
N PRO A 25 -23.69 -14.83 -4.28
CA PRO A 25 -24.04 -16.15 -3.73
C PRO A 25 -22.89 -16.80 -2.96
N GLN A 26 -21.64 -16.48 -3.32
CA GLN A 26 -20.45 -17.04 -2.67
C GLN A 26 -20.08 -16.28 -1.38
N LYS A 27 -20.71 -15.14 -1.10
CA LYS A 27 -20.43 -14.27 0.05
C LYS A 27 -18.94 -13.92 0.17
N ARG A 28 -18.28 -13.63 -0.96
CA ARG A 28 -16.84 -13.33 -1.00
C ARG A 28 -16.50 -12.14 -0.09
N PRO A 29 -15.24 -12.08 0.40
CA PRO A 29 -14.77 -10.94 1.18
C PRO A 29 -14.95 -9.61 0.43
N VAL A 30 -15.42 -8.60 1.13
CA VAL A 30 -15.56 -7.22 0.69
C VAL A 30 -14.54 -6.39 1.46
N THR A 31 -13.90 -5.44 0.77
CA THR A 31 -12.90 -4.55 1.34
C THR A 31 -13.18 -3.12 0.94
N LEU A 32 -12.62 -2.18 1.70
CA LEU A 32 -12.47 -0.78 1.34
C LEU A 32 -10.96 -0.47 1.31
N VAL A 33 -10.52 0.31 0.32
CA VAL A 33 -9.11 0.71 0.20
C VAL A 33 -8.90 2.01 0.97
N ASN A 34 -8.17 1.92 2.07
CA ASN A 34 -7.97 3.01 3.01
C ASN A 34 -6.81 3.92 2.60
N ILE A 35 -7.06 5.23 2.66
CA ILE A 35 -6.07 6.28 2.40
C ILE A 35 -5.37 6.68 3.72
N LEU A 36 -4.08 7.07 3.64
CA LEU A 36 -3.25 7.44 4.80
C LEU A 36 -3.90 8.44 5.80
N MET A 37 -4.78 9.34 5.34
CA MET A 37 -5.41 10.34 6.21
C MET A 37 -6.42 9.73 7.20
N ALA A 38 -6.97 8.55 6.87
CA ALA A 38 -7.86 7.78 7.72
C ALA A 38 -7.05 6.75 8.50
N THR A 39 -6.24 7.24 9.45
CA THR A 39 -5.40 6.43 10.35
C THR A 39 -6.26 5.56 11.28
N PRO A 40 -5.69 4.53 11.95
CA PRO A 40 -6.46 3.64 12.83
C PRO A 40 -7.34 4.36 13.86
N ASP A 41 -6.92 5.50 14.40
CA ASP A 41 -7.67 6.28 15.39
C ASP A 41 -8.80 7.15 14.78
N ARG A 42 -8.76 7.40 13.46
CA ARG A 42 -9.69 8.28 12.75
C ARG A 42 -10.63 7.56 11.80
N ASP A 43 -10.25 6.38 11.35
CA ASP A 43 -11.07 5.57 10.48
C ASP A 43 -12.30 5.03 11.24
N GLU A 44 -13.46 5.25 10.63
CA GLU A 44 -14.76 4.83 11.15
C GLU A 44 -15.34 3.62 10.40
N VAL A 45 -14.80 3.25 9.23
CA VAL A 45 -15.46 2.35 8.26
C VAL A 45 -14.84 0.94 8.19
N MET A 46 -13.60 0.77 8.66
CA MET A 46 -12.87 -0.49 8.50
C MET A 46 -13.43 -1.66 9.33
N ASP A 47 -14.32 -1.39 10.28
CA ASP A 47 -15.06 -2.40 11.04
C ASP A 47 -16.10 -3.14 10.16
N LEU A 48 -16.65 -2.48 9.14
CA LEU A 48 -17.66 -3.06 8.23
C LEU A 48 -17.12 -4.10 7.25
N VAL A 49 -15.82 -4.10 6.96
CA VAL A 49 -15.21 -4.90 5.88
C VAL A 49 -14.53 -6.18 6.37
N ASP A 50 -14.28 -7.15 5.49
CA ASP A 50 -13.67 -8.44 5.85
C ASP A 50 -12.13 -8.43 5.84
N VAL A 51 -11.54 -7.53 5.03
CA VAL A 51 -10.09 -7.41 4.79
C VAL A 51 -9.71 -5.94 4.90
N ILE A 52 -8.55 -5.65 5.49
CA ILE A 52 -8.03 -4.28 5.59
C ILE A 52 -7.10 -4.04 4.41
N CYS A 53 -7.52 -3.23 3.44
CA CYS A 53 -6.66 -2.82 2.32
C CYS A 53 -6.11 -1.41 2.56
N LEU A 54 -4.78 -1.26 2.50
CA LEU A 54 -4.10 0.00 2.78
C LEU A 54 -3.33 0.49 1.55
N ASN A 55 -3.40 1.80 1.28
CA ASN A 55 -2.50 2.49 0.37
C ASN A 55 -1.53 3.32 1.20
N ARG A 56 -0.24 2.94 1.23
CA ARG A 56 0.78 3.58 2.08
C ARG A 56 2.07 3.88 1.31
N TYR A 57 2.63 5.04 1.64
CA TYR A 57 3.73 5.67 0.90
C TYR A 57 4.72 6.35 1.87
N TYR A 58 5.03 5.68 2.98
CA TYR A 58 6.10 6.08 3.89
C TYR A 58 7.45 6.04 3.17
N ALA A 59 8.31 7.03 3.42
CA ALA A 59 9.50 7.38 2.64
C ALA A 59 9.26 7.97 1.23
N TRP A 60 8.01 8.04 0.76
CA TRP A 60 7.67 8.72 -0.51
C TRP A 60 6.85 9.99 -0.33
N TYR A 61 5.62 9.89 0.20
CA TYR A 61 4.79 11.07 0.49
C TYR A 61 4.95 11.54 1.93
N VAL A 62 5.13 10.61 2.87
CA VAL A 62 5.51 10.89 4.26
C VAL A 62 6.99 10.61 4.39
N ASP A 63 7.73 11.47 5.09
CA ASP A 63 9.18 11.31 5.30
C ASP A 63 9.96 11.13 3.98
N HIS A 64 9.65 11.93 2.95
CA HIS A 64 10.20 11.80 1.60
C HIS A 64 11.71 11.63 1.57
N GLY A 65 12.20 10.50 1.03
CA GLY A 65 13.62 10.18 0.92
C GLY A 65 14.28 9.66 2.21
N ASP A 66 13.58 9.69 3.35
CA ASP A 66 14.09 9.18 4.62
C ASP A 66 13.55 7.77 4.87
N LEU A 67 14.30 6.77 4.40
CA LEU A 67 13.95 5.36 4.55
C LEU A 67 13.87 4.94 6.02
N VAL A 68 14.71 5.51 6.91
CA VAL A 68 14.75 5.16 8.34
C VAL A 68 13.48 5.62 9.05
N ARG A 69 13.04 6.86 8.81
CA ARG A 69 11.78 7.35 9.38
C ARG A 69 10.57 6.69 8.74
N GLY A 70 10.62 6.45 7.42
CA GLY A 70 9.58 5.72 6.71
C GLY A 70 9.34 4.33 7.28
N GLU A 71 10.41 3.58 7.58
CA GLU A 71 10.36 2.26 8.20
C GLU A 71 9.68 2.30 9.57
N ALA A 72 10.09 3.24 10.43
CA ALA A 72 9.52 3.40 11.77
C ALA A 72 8.03 3.77 11.71
N GLY A 73 7.63 4.68 10.81
CA GLY A 73 6.25 5.12 10.63
C GLY A 73 5.34 4.00 10.12
N LEU A 74 5.78 3.30 9.07
CA LEU A 74 5.04 2.17 8.48
C LEU A 74 4.83 1.05 9.50
N ARG A 75 5.90 0.64 10.21
CA ARG A 75 5.84 -0.42 11.22
C ARG A 75 4.84 -0.06 12.33
N LYS A 76 4.93 1.18 12.83
CA LYS A 76 4.03 1.66 13.87
C LYS A 76 2.57 1.55 13.43
N GLU A 77 2.23 2.09 12.26
CA GLU A 77 0.83 2.10 11.80
C GLU A 77 0.29 0.69 11.55
N LEU A 78 1.10 -0.21 10.95
CA LEU A 78 0.65 -1.59 10.71
C LEU A 78 0.39 -2.36 12.01
N LEU A 79 1.18 -2.11 13.06
CA LEU A 79 0.93 -2.68 14.38
C LEU A 79 -0.35 -2.11 15.01
N GLU A 80 -0.64 -0.83 14.82
CA GLU A 80 -1.89 -0.21 15.28
C GLU A 80 -3.12 -0.79 14.57
N TRP A 81 -3.07 -0.96 13.24
CA TRP A 81 -4.12 -1.65 12.47
C TRP A 81 -4.34 -3.08 12.94
N GLN A 82 -3.27 -3.85 13.10
CA GLN A 82 -3.34 -5.22 13.59
C GLN A 82 -3.89 -5.29 15.01
N SER A 83 -3.56 -4.33 15.88
CA SER A 83 -4.10 -4.26 17.23
C SER A 83 -5.58 -3.87 17.26
N LYS A 84 -6.02 -2.95 16.38
CA LYS A 84 -7.43 -2.52 16.31
C LYS A 84 -8.33 -3.63 15.78
N PHE A 85 -7.84 -4.44 14.84
CA PHE A 85 -8.58 -5.52 14.21
C PHE A 85 -7.76 -6.83 14.18
N PRO A 86 -7.65 -7.54 15.31
CA PRO A 86 -6.75 -8.69 15.46
C PRO A 86 -7.11 -9.88 14.56
N ASP A 87 -8.39 -9.99 14.14
CA ASP A 87 -8.88 -11.11 13.35
C ASP A 87 -8.92 -10.83 11.83
N LYS A 88 -8.68 -9.57 11.41
CA LYS A 88 -8.77 -9.19 10.00
C LYS A 88 -7.41 -9.30 9.32
N PRO A 89 -7.31 -9.92 8.14
CA PRO A 89 -6.11 -9.87 7.32
C PRO A 89 -5.87 -8.45 6.81
N ILE A 90 -4.60 -8.08 6.69
CA ILE A 90 -4.12 -6.82 6.12
C ILE A 90 -3.50 -7.11 4.74
N LEU A 91 -3.87 -6.30 3.76
CA LEU A 91 -3.33 -6.31 2.41
C LEU A 91 -2.79 -4.92 2.07
N MET A 92 -1.53 -4.82 1.69
CA MET A 92 -1.04 -3.57 1.08
C MET A 92 -1.49 -3.55 -0.38
N THR A 93 -2.37 -2.62 -0.75
CA THR A 93 -2.90 -2.48 -2.10
C THR A 93 -2.16 -1.46 -2.95
N GLU A 94 -1.47 -0.51 -2.31
CA GLU A 94 -0.55 0.38 -3.00
C GLU A 94 0.65 0.75 -2.12
N TYR A 95 1.84 0.62 -2.71
CA TYR A 95 3.11 1.14 -2.22
C TYR A 95 4.10 1.25 -3.39
N GLY A 96 4.85 2.34 -3.45
CA GLY A 96 5.85 2.57 -4.50
C GLY A 96 6.38 4.01 -4.54
N ALA A 97 7.51 4.19 -5.20
CA ALA A 97 8.18 5.49 -5.38
C ALA A 97 8.24 5.83 -6.89
N ASP A 98 8.06 7.10 -7.27
CA ASP A 98 8.25 7.45 -8.68
C ASP A 98 9.72 7.25 -9.02
N THR A 99 9.99 6.71 -10.21
CA THR A 99 11.32 6.30 -10.65
C THR A 99 11.44 6.49 -12.15
N LEU A 100 12.36 7.35 -12.56
CA LEU A 100 12.59 7.65 -13.97
C LEU A 100 13.72 6.74 -14.49
N PRO A 101 13.49 5.93 -15.54
CA PRO A 101 14.54 5.09 -16.11
C PRO A 101 15.77 5.92 -16.49
N GLY A 102 16.96 5.45 -16.08
CA GLY A 102 18.24 6.12 -16.34
C GLY A 102 18.67 7.17 -15.31
N LEU A 103 17.84 7.49 -14.31
CA LEU A 103 18.30 8.24 -13.14
C LEU A 103 18.98 7.29 -12.15
N HIS A 104 20.24 7.58 -11.83
CA HIS A 104 21.07 6.77 -10.94
C HIS A 104 21.74 7.62 -9.86
N SER A 105 21.93 7.05 -8.67
CA SER A 105 22.73 7.68 -7.59
C SER A 105 23.27 6.64 -6.62
N MET A 106 24.39 6.97 -5.98
CA MET A 106 25.01 6.17 -4.91
C MET A 106 24.50 6.56 -3.49
N TRP A 107 23.56 7.50 -3.37
CA TRP A 107 23.14 8.11 -2.10
C TRP A 107 21.64 8.02 -1.83
N ASP A 108 20.96 6.97 -2.30
CA ASP A 108 19.53 6.73 -2.09
C ASP A 108 18.66 7.97 -2.39
N ILE A 109 18.82 8.53 -3.59
CA ILE A 109 18.12 9.75 -3.99
C ILE A 109 16.75 9.40 -4.60
N PRO A 110 15.64 10.00 -4.11
CA PRO A 110 14.33 9.83 -4.72
C PRO A 110 14.35 10.05 -6.24
N TYR A 111 13.48 9.34 -6.96
CA TYR A 111 13.42 9.28 -8.44
C TYR A 111 14.50 8.42 -9.13
N THR A 112 15.57 7.99 -8.45
CA THR A 112 16.55 7.05 -9.03
C THR A 112 16.14 5.59 -8.91
N GLU A 113 16.70 4.76 -9.78
CA GLU A 113 16.42 3.31 -9.79
C GLU A 113 16.91 2.61 -8.52
N GLU A 114 18.00 3.07 -7.90
CA GLU A 114 18.51 2.54 -6.62
C GLU A 114 17.57 2.87 -5.46
N PHE A 115 17.06 4.11 -5.39
CA PHE A 115 16.09 4.46 -4.33
C PHE A 115 14.81 3.65 -4.45
N GLN A 116 14.34 3.34 -5.66
CA GLN A 116 13.21 2.43 -5.84
C GLN A 116 13.48 1.08 -5.18
N CYS A 117 14.69 0.53 -5.36
CA CYS A 117 15.09 -0.73 -4.72
C CYS A 117 15.12 -0.60 -3.19
N GLY A 118 15.78 0.44 -2.66
CA GLY A 118 15.86 0.67 -1.21
C GLY A 118 14.49 0.90 -0.55
N PHE A 119 13.59 1.62 -1.21
CA PHE A 119 12.20 1.80 -0.78
C PHE A 119 11.48 0.47 -0.60
N TYR A 120 11.59 -0.42 -1.59
CA TYR A 120 10.92 -1.72 -1.54
C TYR A 120 11.57 -2.67 -0.53
N GLU A 121 12.91 -2.68 -0.44
CA GLU A 121 13.63 -3.47 0.56
C GLU A 121 13.21 -3.10 1.99
N MET A 122 13.20 -1.80 2.31
CA MET A 122 12.71 -1.29 3.59
C MET A 122 11.26 -1.71 3.86
N THR A 123 10.40 -1.51 2.87
CA THR A 123 8.95 -1.78 3.01
C THR A 123 8.69 -3.28 3.24
N HIS A 124 9.37 -4.15 2.49
CA HIS A 124 9.27 -5.60 2.61
C HIS A 124 9.81 -6.11 3.95
N GLY A 125 10.89 -5.52 4.45
CA GLY A 125 11.41 -5.82 5.79
C GLY A 125 10.35 -5.62 6.87
N VAL A 126 9.64 -4.49 6.84
CA VAL A 126 8.51 -4.24 7.75
C VAL A 126 7.37 -5.22 7.51
N PHE A 127 6.96 -5.44 6.26
CA PHE A 127 5.84 -6.34 5.95
C PHE A 127 6.06 -7.73 6.52
N ASP A 128 7.28 -8.24 6.45
CA ASP A 128 7.63 -9.58 6.89
C ASP A 128 7.52 -9.77 8.41
N GLU A 129 7.60 -8.67 9.18
CA GLU A 129 7.42 -8.65 10.64
C GLU A 129 5.95 -8.63 11.08
N ILE A 130 5.00 -8.28 10.20
CA ILE A 130 3.58 -8.11 10.55
C ILE A 130 2.79 -9.41 10.28
N PRO A 131 2.34 -10.15 11.33
CA PRO A 131 1.67 -11.44 11.17
C PRO A 131 0.39 -11.41 10.32
N ASN A 132 -0.44 -10.38 10.47
CA ASN A 132 -1.71 -10.28 9.76
C ASN A 132 -1.55 -9.73 8.33
N LEU A 133 -0.35 -9.30 7.91
CA LEU A 133 -0.12 -8.83 6.55
C LEU A 133 0.09 -10.03 5.61
N VAL A 134 -0.95 -10.33 4.84
CA VAL A 134 -1.07 -11.55 4.00
C VAL A 134 -0.87 -11.29 2.51
N GLY A 135 -0.64 -10.04 2.09
CA GLY A 135 -0.27 -9.78 0.70
C GLY A 135 0.20 -8.35 0.45
N GLU A 136 0.88 -8.22 -0.69
CA GLU A 136 1.65 -7.05 -1.08
C GLU A 136 1.47 -6.76 -2.58
N GLN A 137 0.61 -5.80 -2.92
CA GLN A 137 0.36 -5.37 -4.31
C GLN A 137 1.03 -4.01 -4.56
N VAL A 138 2.03 -4.00 -5.45
CA VAL A 138 2.80 -2.80 -5.77
C VAL A 138 1.95 -1.77 -6.50
N TRP A 139 2.24 -0.50 -6.27
CA TRP A 139 1.78 0.58 -7.14
C TRP A 139 2.98 1.13 -7.90
N ASN A 140 3.15 0.86 -9.19
CA ASN A 140 2.24 0.16 -10.11
C ASN A 140 2.96 -0.94 -10.90
N PHE A 141 2.20 -1.74 -11.65
CA PHE A 141 2.78 -2.64 -12.64
C PHE A 141 3.64 -1.86 -13.66
N ALA A 142 3.08 -0.80 -14.26
CA ALA A 142 3.80 0.00 -15.26
C ALA A 142 3.48 1.50 -15.12
N ASP A 143 4.41 2.33 -15.61
CA ASP A 143 4.19 3.78 -15.70
C ASP A 143 2.97 4.11 -16.58
N PHE A 144 2.23 5.17 -16.24
CA PHE A 144 0.96 5.53 -16.89
C PHE A 144 0.70 7.05 -16.94
N GLU A 145 -0.24 7.45 -17.79
CA GLU A 145 -0.58 8.87 -18.03
C GLU A 145 -1.38 9.47 -16.87
N THR A 146 -1.18 10.76 -16.60
CA THR A 146 -2.05 11.53 -15.69
C THR A 146 -2.37 12.90 -16.27
N ASN A 147 -3.29 13.63 -15.65
CA ASN A 147 -3.47 15.06 -15.91
C ASN A 147 -2.28 15.89 -15.36
N LEU A 148 -2.32 17.20 -15.62
CA LEU A 148 -1.26 18.14 -15.26
C LEU A 148 -1.26 18.47 -13.76
N MET A 149 -0.24 18.02 -13.05
CA MET A 149 0.03 18.35 -11.65
C MET A 149 1.54 18.42 -11.44
N ILE A 150 2.03 19.35 -10.60
CA ILE A 150 3.47 19.60 -10.43
C ILE A 150 4.26 18.37 -9.97
N PHE A 151 3.63 17.49 -9.19
CA PHE A 151 4.21 16.24 -8.69
C PHE A 151 4.06 15.05 -9.65
N ARG A 152 3.63 15.30 -10.89
CA ARG A 152 3.54 14.32 -11.98
C ARG A 152 4.51 14.71 -13.08
N VAL A 153 5.66 14.04 -13.12
CA VAL A 153 6.69 14.29 -14.14
C VAL A 153 6.25 13.58 -15.41
N GLN A 154 5.38 14.22 -16.20
CA GLN A 154 4.80 13.64 -17.42
C GLN A 154 4.07 12.30 -17.19
N GLY A 155 3.23 12.25 -16.16
CA GLY A 155 2.49 11.05 -15.75
C GLY A 155 2.92 10.52 -14.39
N ASN A 156 2.65 9.24 -14.15
CA ASN A 156 3.06 8.51 -12.96
C ASN A 156 4.18 7.53 -13.33
N HIS A 157 5.26 7.57 -12.54
CA HIS A 157 6.48 6.79 -12.77
C HIS A 157 6.77 5.77 -11.66
N LYS A 158 5.75 5.38 -10.88
CA LYS A 158 5.89 4.36 -9.84
C LYS A 158 5.92 2.92 -10.37
N GLY A 159 5.85 2.74 -11.69
CA GLY A 159 5.86 1.42 -12.29
C GLY A 159 7.14 0.66 -11.98
N LEU A 160 7.03 -0.65 -11.74
CA LEU A 160 8.17 -1.57 -11.84
C LEU A 160 8.69 -1.62 -13.29
N PHE A 161 7.78 -1.46 -14.24
CA PHE A 161 8.08 -1.34 -15.66
C PHE A 161 7.81 0.09 -16.16
N SER A 162 8.57 0.50 -17.16
CA SER A 162 8.24 1.67 -17.96
C SER A 162 6.93 1.46 -18.72
N ARG A 163 6.33 2.56 -19.22
CA ARG A 163 5.07 2.50 -19.96
C ARG A 163 5.13 1.61 -21.20
N ASN A 164 6.31 1.46 -21.82
CA ASN A 164 6.58 0.57 -22.95
C ASN A 164 6.90 -0.89 -22.53
N ARG A 165 6.70 -1.25 -21.27
CA ARG A 165 6.95 -2.58 -20.67
C ARG A 165 8.42 -2.99 -20.55
N GLN A 166 9.35 -2.07 -20.73
CA GLN A 166 10.75 -2.32 -20.39
C GLN A 166 10.91 -2.33 -18.86
N PRO A 167 11.69 -3.27 -18.29
CA PRO A 167 11.88 -3.35 -16.85
C PRO A 167 12.79 -2.24 -16.33
N LYS A 168 12.50 -1.71 -15.15
CA LYS A 168 13.46 -0.96 -14.33
C LYS A 168 14.33 -1.92 -13.52
N GLN A 169 15.36 -1.42 -12.85
CA GLN A 169 16.29 -2.17 -12.01
C GLN A 169 15.56 -3.09 -11.01
N VAL A 170 14.53 -2.55 -10.34
CA VAL A 170 13.81 -3.23 -9.25
C VAL A 170 13.13 -4.54 -9.66
N VAL A 171 12.83 -4.74 -10.94
CA VAL A 171 12.15 -5.97 -11.43
C VAL A 171 12.95 -7.23 -11.07
N ARG A 172 14.29 -7.13 -11.06
CA ARG A 172 15.15 -8.25 -10.67
C ARG A 172 15.00 -8.60 -9.20
N GLU A 173 14.84 -7.60 -8.33
CA GLU A 173 14.70 -7.80 -6.89
C GLU A 173 13.33 -8.39 -6.54
N PHE A 174 12.25 -7.89 -7.15
CA PHE A 174 10.92 -8.49 -7.02
C PHE A 174 10.89 -9.94 -7.50
N LYS A 175 11.54 -10.24 -8.64
CA LYS A 175 11.59 -11.62 -9.16
C LYS A 175 12.25 -12.57 -8.15
N LYS A 176 13.35 -12.15 -7.50
CA LYS A 176 13.99 -12.96 -6.44
C LYS A 176 13.04 -13.15 -5.26
N ARG A 177 12.44 -12.08 -4.73
CA ARG A 177 11.54 -12.14 -3.58
C ARG A 177 10.31 -13.02 -3.85
N TRP A 178 9.55 -12.73 -4.90
CA TRP A 178 8.30 -13.42 -5.20
C TRP A 178 8.47 -14.88 -5.65
N THR A 179 9.66 -15.27 -6.11
CA THR A 179 9.95 -16.70 -6.36
C THR A 179 10.44 -17.43 -5.12
N ALA A 180 10.93 -16.71 -4.10
CA ALA A 180 11.32 -17.28 -2.81
C ALA A 180 10.12 -17.45 -1.85
N ILE A 181 9.10 -16.60 -1.96
CA ILE A 181 7.88 -16.68 -1.14
C ILE A 181 6.89 -17.69 -1.78
N PRO A 182 6.47 -18.75 -1.07
CA PRO A 182 5.50 -19.70 -1.61
C PRO A 182 4.09 -19.10 -1.67
N ASN A 183 3.33 -19.46 -2.71
CA ASN A 183 1.94 -19.01 -2.86
C ASN A 183 1.02 -19.42 -1.69
N TYR A 184 1.34 -20.50 -0.99
CA TYR A 184 0.55 -21.03 0.12
C TYR A 184 1.42 -21.15 1.36
N ASN A 185 0.83 -20.88 2.53
CA ASN A 185 1.42 -21.07 3.86
C ASN A 185 2.57 -20.10 4.21
N TYR A 186 2.70 -18.96 3.53
CA TYR A 186 3.61 -17.89 3.96
C TYR A 186 3.20 -17.34 5.33
N LYS A 187 4.17 -17.15 6.23
CA LYS A 187 3.99 -16.65 7.62
C LYS A 187 3.00 -17.44 8.50
N LYS A 188 2.74 -18.72 8.20
CA LYS A 188 1.92 -19.53 9.10
C LYS A 188 2.56 -19.61 10.50
N LYS A 189 1.73 -19.32 11.52
CA LYS A 189 2.00 -19.67 12.92
C LYS A 189 2.01 -21.19 13.11
#